data_AF-A0A519EZ60-F1
#
_entry.id   AF-A0A519EZ60-F1
#
_cell.length_a   1.000
_cell.length_b   1.000
_cell.length_c   1.000
_cell.angle_alpha   90.00
_cell.angle_beta   90.00
_cell.angle_gamma   90.00
#
_symmetry.space_group_name_H-M   'P 1'
#
loop_
_entity.id
_entity.type
_entity.pdbx_description
1 polymer ?
#
loop_
_entity_poly.entity_id
_entity_poly.type
_entity_poly.pdbx_seq_one_letter_code
_entity_poly.pdbx_strand_id
1 'polypeptide(L)'
;MTMDVLLDVRIRRTLDAWVSELGTGPVPGMAVEGWLFEGRTARRGAEAKLAALGIRARLRSAYKPLVHHFLEEVDRAGLAEVTVHWPVHPQASPRRFLLEAYPLAEMLDGVDLHFVALPASAGQPVYRVDLRWRDGRTRSDTVLAPNRVHLDFLGETLLSPTAWLRVTRPGEMAQEGRRESEHEALFRQAVAAVESHDWPVEEPYFERLELRIDMPGIAYAPSRESGWMNSREAMHEDLYFALLELFQRRSGRPAGDRRLQPGQVVPDVRRGRGDARLRITKKPHGALAPTVDASLAIRIPALDRSPSPLTPDRIRQELESISGQRFKATSREGRVVHGVHHPGAGPAVLITGAQHANETSGVVGALRAAQQLARQGANFALIPVENPDGYALHRALCAHSPRHMHHAARYTALGDDLEYRDAPPWYEREARETGLALSGAALHVNLHGYPAHEWTRPFSGYVPRGFEAWMLPKGFFLILRHHAGWGDRARQLADHVCSRLAERSLLMAFNARQLASYNAHAGDLPFELIRGTACMISEVNRPGPPLTLISEFPDETIHGDPFILAHDSQTATVLAAVEALGLISPIP
;
A
#
# COMPACT_ATOMS: atom_id res chain seq x y z
N MET A 1 7.24 3.79 31.39
CA MET A 1 6.87 5.11 30.84
C MET A 1 5.36 5.25 30.87
N THR A 2 4.85 6.42 31.27
CA THR A 2 3.41 6.72 31.32
C THR A 2 2.87 7.06 29.93
N MET A 3 1.60 6.75 29.67
CA MET A 3 0.90 7.17 28.45
C MET A 3 0.77 8.70 28.43
N ASP A 4 1.22 9.34 27.35
CA ASP A 4 1.21 10.78 27.14
C ASP A 4 0.26 11.13 25.99
N VAL A 5 -0.69 12.04 26.21
CA VAL A 5 -1.71 12.42 25.22
C VAL A 5 -1.30 13.74 24.58
N LEU A 6 -0.94 13.70 23.30
CA LEU A 6 -0.49 14.86 22.53
C LEU A 6 -1.69 15.68 22.00
N LEU A 7 -2.78 14.99 21.65
CA LEU A 7 -3.99 15.60 21.11
C LEU A 7 -5.20 14.68 21.38
N ASP A 8 -6.35 15.25 21.74
CA ASP A 8 -7.65 14.56 21.77
C ASP A 8 -8.73 15.55 21.35
N VAL A 9 -9.21 15.42 20.11
CA VAL A 9 -10.12 16.39 19.49
C VAL A 9 -11.26 15.72 18.75
N ARG A 10 -12.36 16.47 18.64
CA ARG A 10 -13.54 16.13 17.85
C ARG A 10 -13.72 17.19 16.78
N ILE A 11 -13.85 16.75 15.52
CA ILE A 11 -13.97 17.61 14.36
C ILE A 11 -15.34 17.41 13.75
N ARG A 12 -16.10 18.50 13.62
CA ARG A 12 -17.47 18.47 13.09
C ARG A 12 -17.48 17.87 11.69
N ARG A 13 -18.39 16.92 11.45
CA ARG A 13 -18.57 16.32 10.13
C ARG A 13 -19.05 17.36 9.12
N THR A 14 -18.36 17.49 7.99
CA THR A 14 -18.63 18.54 7.00
C THR A 14 -19.97 18.33 6.32
N LEU A 15 -20.36 17.08 6.02
CA LEU A 15 -21.67 16.77 5.44
C LEU A 15 -22.82 17.25 6.33
N ASP A 16 -22.75 16.97 7.64
CA ASP A 16 -23.78 17.35 8.59
C ASP A 16 -23.78 18.87 8.82
N ALA A 17 -22.60 19.50 8.79
CA ALA A 17 -22.47 20.96 8.82
C ALA A 17 -23.15 21.62 7.62
N TRP A 18 -22.90 21.14 6.40
CA TRP A 18 -23.53 21.69 5.19
C TRP A 18 -25.04 21.49 5.18
N VAL A 19 -25.54 20.32 5.55
CA VAL A 19 -27.00 20.10 5.63
C VAL A 19 -27.64 21.05 6.63
N SER A 20 -27.00 21.28 7.77
CA SER A 20 -27.47 22.23 8.78
C SER A 20 -27.42 23.68 8.29
N GLU A 21 -26.32 24.11 7.68
CA GLU A 21 -26.13 25.47 7.16
C GLU A 21 -27.14 25.78 6.06
N LEU A 22 -27.23 24.92 5.05
CA LEU A 22 -28.14 25.09 3.91
C LEU A 22 -29.61 24.96 4.32
N GLY A 23 -29.90 24.22 5.40
CA GLY A 23 -31.25 24.11 5.96
C GLY A 23 -31.66 25.31 6.81
N THR A 24 -30.75 26.21 7.16
CA THR A 24 -31.07 27.42 7.92
C THR A 24 -31.49 28.53 6.94
N GLY A 25 -32.80 28.78 6.83
CA GLY A 25 -33.35 29.76 5.88
C GLY A 25 -33.34 29.27 4.43
N PRO A 26 -33.95 28.11 4.10
CA PRO A 26 -33.92 27.56 2.75
C PRO A 26 -34.66 28.48 1.78
N VAL A 27 -34.05 28.76 0.64
CA VAL A 27 -34.69 29.50 -0.46
C VAL A 27 -35.22 28.47 -1.47
N PRO A 28 -36.55 28.36 -1.67
CA PRO A 28 -37.11 27.43 -2.65
C PRO A 28 -36.51 27.64 -4.05
N GLY A 29 -36.10 26.54 -4.70
CA GLY A 29 -35.46 26.60 -6.02
C GLY A 29 -33.94 26.82 -5.98
N MET A 30 -33.35 26.95 -4.80
CA MET A 30 -31.89 26.92 -4.62
C MET A 30 -31.29 25.61 -5.13
N ALA A 31 -30.20 25.70 -5.88
CA ALA A 31 -29.42 24.58 -6.37
C ALA A 31 -28.07 24.51 -5.65
N VAL A 32 -27.65 23.30 -5.29
CA VAL A 32 -26.40 23.04 -4.58
C VAL A 32 -25.63 21.93 -5.28
N GLU A 33 -24.36 22.19 -5.56
CA GLU A 33 -23.41 21.16 -5.94
C GLU A 33 -22.27 21.11 -4.92
N GLY A 34 -21.94 19.92 -4.44
CA GLY A 34 -20.92 19.76 -3.41
C GLY A 34 -19.99 18.60 -3.70
N TRP A 35 -18.73 18.71 -3.30
CA TRP A 35 -17.73 17.64 -3.36
C TRP A 35 -17.17 17.42 -1.97
N LEU A 36 -17.29 16.19 -1.46
CA LEU A 36 -16.93 15.81 -0.09
C LEU A 36 -16.24 14.45 -0.06
N PHE A 37 -15.46 14.18 0.99
CA PHE A 37 -14.83 12.88 1.26
C PHE A 37 -15.81 11.88 1.89
N GLU A 38 -17.03 11.79 1.33
CA GLU A 38 -18.16 11.09 1.90
C GLU A 38 -18.67 9.97 1.00
N GLY A 39 -19.02 8.84 1.63
CA GLY A 39 -19.56 7.68 0.93
C GLY A 39 -20.90 7.99 0.24
N ARG A 40 -21.16 7.29 -0.87
CA ARG A 40 -22.36 7.49 -1.72
C ARG A 40 -23.65 7.49 -0.90
N THR A 41 -23.87 6.51 -0.03
CA THR A 41 -25.09 6.40 0.78
C THR A 41 -25.32 7.64 1.66
N ALA A 42 -24.25 8.17 2.28
CA ALA A 42 -24.35 9.37 3.10
C ALA A 42 -24.69 10.60 2.23
N ARG A 43 -24.02 10.75 1.08
CA ARG A 43 -24.30 11.84 0.13
C ARG A 43 -25.74 11.82 -0.37
N ARG A 44 -26.26 10.66 -0.80
CA ARG A 44 -27.68 10.54 -1.23
C ARG A 44 -28.66 10.81 -0.10
N GLY A 45 -28.36 10.38 1.13
CA GLY A 45 -29.19 10.69 2.30
C GLY A 45 -29.23 12.18 2.63
N ALA A 46 -28.11 12.89 2.49
CA ALA A 46 -28.05 14.34 2.67
C ALA A 46 -28.82 15.09 1.58
N GLU A 47 -28.72 14.65 0.32
CA GLU A 47 -29.51 15.21 -0.78
C GLU A 47 -31.02 15.06 -0.55
N ALA A 48 -31.46 13.90 -0.07
CA ALA A 48 -32.88 13.68 0.25
C ALA A 48 -33.37 14.64 1.36
N LYS A 49 -32.54 14.88 2.39
CA LYS A 49 -32.84 15.87 3.44
C LYS A 49 -32.95 17.28 2.88
N LEU A 50 -32.03 17.68 2.00
CA LEU A 50 -32.06 19.00 1.35
C LEU A 50 -33.26 19.14 0.39
N ALA A 51 -33.60 18.08 -0.35
CA ALA A 51 -34.76 18.05 -1.24
C ALA A 51 -36.08 18.24 -0.47
N ALA A 52 -36.20 17.67 0.74
CA ALA A 52 -37.35 17.89 1.63
C ALA A 52 -37.51 19.36 2.06
N LEU A 53 -36.45 20.17 1.94
CA LEU A 53 -36.45 21.62 2.19
C LEU A 53 -36.59 22.45 0.90
N GLY A 54 -36.87 21.82 -0.24
CA GLY A 54 -37.01 22.50 -1.54
C GLY A 54 -35.68 22.87 -2.21
N ILE A 55 -34.56 22.31 -1.74
CA ILE A 55 -33.21 22.54 -2.28
C ILE A 55 -32.84 21.40 -3.23
N ARG A 56 -32.46 21.74 -4.47
CA ARG A 56 -31.97 20.76 -5.45
C ARG A 56 -30.47 20.54 -5.23
N ALA A 57 -30.10 19.44 -4.56
CA ALA A 57 -28.70 19.15 -4.24
C ALA A 57 -28.12 17.99 -5.07
N ARG A 58 -26.85 18.13 -5.48
CA ARG A 58 -26.02 17.05 -6.00
C ARG A 58 -24.64 17.06 -5.31
N LEU A 59 -24.43 16.09 -4.44
CA LEU A 59 -23.21 15.84 -3.68
C LEU A 59 -22.41 14.71 -4.35
N ARG A 60 -21.16 15.03 -4.71
CA ARG A 60 -20.19 14.20 -5.42
C ARG A 60 -18.99 13.87 -4.52
N SER A 61 -18.17 12.94 -4.96
CA SER A 61 -16.94 12.57 -4.26
C SER A 61 -15.86 13.62 -4.53
N ALA A 62 -15.19 14.11 -3.49
CA ALA A 62 -13.93 14.86 -3.61
C ALA A 62 -12.72 13.92 -3.80
N TYR A 63 -12.88 12.63 -3.49
CA TYR A 63 -11.84 11.62 -3.67
C TYR A 63 -12.14 10.80 -4.93
N LYS A 64 -11.22 10.82 -5.91
CA LYS A 64 -11.40 10.18 -7.22
C LYS A 64 -12.72 10.54 -7.94
N PRO A 65 -13.04 11.84 -8.10
CA PRO A 65 -14.28 12.30 -8.75
C PRO A 65 -14.56 11.66 -10.11
N LEU A 66 -13.54 11.45 -10.95
CA LEU A 66 -13.71 10.79 -12.25
C LEU A 66 -14.22 9.36 -12.09
N VAL A 67 -13.58 8.56 -11.24
CA VAL A 67 -14.00 7.17 -10.99
C VAL A 67 -15.41 7.13 -10.42
N HIS A 68 -15.73 8.01 -9.46
CA HIS A 68 -17.07 8.11 -8.90
C HIS A 68 -18.12 8.56 -9.92
N HIS A 69 -17.77 9.36 -10.92
CA HIS A 69 -18.68 9.71 -12.01
C HIS A 69 -19.11 8.45 -12.79
N PHE A 70 -18.17 7.55 -13.13
CA PHE A 70 -18.50 6.26 -13.76
C PHE A 70 -19.27 5.31 -12.84
N LEU A 71 -19.07 5.38 -11.52
CA LEU A 71 -19.80 4.56 -10.55
C LEU A 71 -21.23 5.05 -10.26
N GLU A 72 -21.49 6.36 -10.44
CA GLU A 72 -22.70 7.01 -9.92
C GLU A 72 -23.56 7.70 -10.97
N GLU A 73 -23.01 8.06 -12.14
CA GLU A 73 -23.66 8.95 -13.12
C GLU A 73 -23.63 8.43 -14.57
N VAL A 74 -22.75 7.48 -14.88
CA VAL A 74 -22.68 6.84 -16.18
C VAL A 74 -23.46 5.54 -16.18
N ASP A 75 -24.40 5.42 -17.11
CA ASP A 75 -24.99 4.12 -17.45
C ASP A 75 -24.00 3.33 -18.30
N ARG A 76 -23.42 2.29 -17.73
CA ARG A 76 -22.41 1.46 -18.40
C ARG A 76 -23.04 0.41 -19.32
N ALA A 77 -24.35 0.18 -19.25
CA ALA A 77 -25.01 -0.81 -20.08
C ALA A 77 -24.96 -0.39 -21.55
N GLY A 78 -24.34 -1.22 -22.40
CA GLY A 78 -24.19 -0.94 -23.82
C GLY A 78 -23.21 0.19 -24.16
N LEU A 79 -22.41 0.66 -23.19
CA LEU A 79 -21.34 1.62 -23.44
C LEU A 79 -20.30 0.98 -24.39
N ALA A 80 -19.91 1.71 -25.44
CA ALA A 80 -19.06 1.20 -26.51
C ALA A 80 -17.69 1.86 -26.51
N GLU A 81 -17.66 3.18 -26.32
CA GLU A 81 -16.45 3.99 -26.38
C GLU A 81 -16.50 5.10 -25.32
N VAL A 82 -15.33 5.38 -24.76
CA VAL A 82 -15.10 6.44 -23.79
C VAL A 82 -13.81 7.15 -24.14
N THR A 83 -13.85 8.48 -24.26
CA THR A 83 -12.64 9.31 -24.27
C THR A 83 -12.60 10.18 -23.02
N VAL A 84 -11.59 9.98 -22.18
CA VAL A 84 -11.32 10.81 -21.00
C VAL A 84 -10.26 11.84 -21.35
N HIS A 85 -10.65 13.10 -21.41
CA HIS A 85 -9.71 14.21 -21.48
C HIS A 85 -9.33 14.63 -20.06
N TRP A 86 -8.08 14.39 -19.67
CA TRP A 86 -7.62 14.64 -18.30
C TRP A 86 -6.94 16.01 -18.15
N PRO A 87 -7.13 16.70 -17.02
CA PRO A 87 -6.51 18.01 -16.80
C PRO A 87 -5.01 17.89 -16.53
N VAL A 88 -4.25 18.89 -16.98
CA VAL A 88 -2.83 19.07 -16.65
C VAL A 88 -2.68 20.37 -15.86
N HIS A 89 -2.11 20.28 -14.65
CA HIS A 89 -1.94 21.43 -13.77
C HIS A 89 -0.45 21.74 -13.56
N PRO A 90 0.01 23.01 -13.66
CA PRO A 90 1.44 23.36 -13.53
C PRO A 90 2.10 22.98 -12.20
N GLN A 91 1.31 22.83 -11.13
CA GLN A 91 1.77 22.48 -9.78
C GLN A 91 1.68 20.97 -9.48
N ALA A 92 1.63 20.12 -10.51
CA ALA A 92 1.60 18.66 -10.36
C ALA A 92 2.34 17.99 -11.52
N SER A 93 2.71 16.72 -11.36
CA SER A 93 3.21 15.91 -12.48
C SER A 93 2.19 15.92 -13.64
N PRO A 94 2.62 16.08 -14.91
CA PRO A 94 1.71 16.12 -16.05
C PRO A 94 0.79 14.88 -16.18
N ARG A 95 1.19 13.75 -15.61
CA ARG A 95 0.43 12.49 -15.61
C ARG A 95 -0.42 12.27 -14.35
N ARG A 96 -0.39 13.17 -13.36
CA ARG A 96 -1.05 12.97 -12.05
C ARG A 96 -2.56 12.68 -12.16
N PHE A 97 -3.28 13.32 -13.08
CA PHE A 97 -4.72 13.09 -13.25
C PHE A 97 -5.04 11.88 -14.16
N LEU A 98 -4.08 11.42 -14.97
CA LEU A 98 -4.16 10.14 -15.65
C LEU A 98 -3.99 8.98 -14.65
N LEU A 99 -3.01 9.09 -13.73
CA LEU A 99 -2.83 8.14 -12.64
C LEU A 99 -4.08 8.03 -11.76
N GLU A 100 -4.69 9.16 -11.38
CA GLU A 100 -5.96 9.16 -10.61
C GLU A 100 -7.12 8.48 -11.35
N ALA A 101 -7.07 8.33 -12.68
CA ALA A 101 -8.08 7.64 -13.44
C ALA A 101 -8.04 6.11 -13.26
N TYR A 102 -6.99 5.55 -12.66
CA TYR A 102 -6.97 4.14 -12.26
C TYR A 102 -8.15 3.87 -11.30
N PRO A 103 -8.91 2.76 -11.40
CA PRO A 103 -8.73 1.59 -12.27
C PRO A 103 -9.67 1.60 -13.50
N LEU A 104 -9.94 2.75 -14.14
CA LEU A 104 -11.00 2.85 -15.15
C LEU A 104 -10.89 1.83 -16.29
N ALA A 105 -9.68 1.51 -16.76
CA ALA A 105 -9.51 0.50 -17.80
C ALA A 105 -10.07 -0.88 -17.40
N GLU A 106 -9.97 -1.25 -16.12
CA GLU A 106 -10.54 -2.51 -15.61
C GLU A 106 -12.04 -2.38 -15.36
N MET A 107 -12.51 -1.21 -14.90
CA MET A 107 -13.93 -0.96 -14.65
C MET A 107 -14.78 -0.91 -15.93
N LEU A 108 -14.13 -0.60 -17.05
CA LEU A 108 -14.73 -0.44 -18.38
C LEU A 108 -14.26 -1.54 -19.33
N ASP A 109 -13.96 -2.73 -18.81
CA ASP A 109 -13.59 -3.89 -19.62
C ASP A 109 -14.57 -4.11 -20.79
N GLY A 110 -14.04 -4.26 -22.00
CA GLY A 110 -14.82 -4.35 -23.25
C GLY A 110 -15.34 -3.03 -23.85
N VAL A 111 -14.99 -1.89 -23.26
CA VAL A 111 -15.22 -0.54 -23.82
C VAL A 111 -13.92 -0.03 -24.45
N ASP A 112 -14.03 0.62 -25.60
CA ASP A 112 -12.89 1.29 -26.23
C ASP A 112 -12.54 2.57 -25.44
N LEU A 113 -11.51 2.51 -24.60
CA LEU A 113 -11.13 3.57 -23.67
C LEU A 113 -9.89 4.32 -24.16
N HIS A 114 -10.06 5.60 -24.43
CA HIS A 114 -8.98 6.52 -24.79
C HIS A 114 -8.77 7.55 -23.70
N PHE A 115 -7.51 7.91 -23.49
CA PHE A 115 -7.14 9.02 -22.63
C PHE A 115 -6.49 10.10 -23.49
N VAL A 116 -6.85 11.38 -23.28
CA VAL A 116 -6.22 12.53 -23.94
C VAL A 116 -5.84 13.64 -22.94
N ALA A 117 -4.62 14.16 -23.01
CA ALA A 117 -4.23 15.29 -22.15
C ALA A 117 -4.90 16.59 -22.62
N LEU A 118 -5.48 17.34 -21.69
CA LEU A 118 -5.88 18.73 -21.95
C LEU A 118 -4.65 19.67 -21.87
N PRO A 119 -4.72 20.86 -22.51
CA PRO A 119 -3.72 21.91 -22.30
C PRO A 119 -3.55 22.25 -20.81
N ALA A 120 -2.31 22.59 -20.42
CA ALA A 120 -2.01 22.95 -19.05
C ALA A 120 -2.81 24.19 -18.60
N SER A 121 -3.39 24.13 -17.41
CA SER A 121 -4.18 25.22 -16.82
C SER A 121 -3.95 25.31 -15.32
N ALA A 122 -3.84 26.53 -14.81
CA ALA A 122 -3.75 26.82 -13.37
C ALA A 122 -5.13 26.92 -12.69
N GLY A 123 -6.22 26.74 -13.44
CA GLY A 123 -7.57 26.69 -12.89
C GLY A 123 -7.86 25.39 -12.14
N GLN A 124 -9.08 25.27 -11.61
CA GLN A 124 -9.52 24.02 -11.00
C GLN A 124 -9.43 22.86 -12.03
N PRO A 125 -8.86 21.71 -11.65
CA PRO A 125 -8.78 20.56 -12.54
C PRO A 125 -10.17 20.06 -12.93
N VAL A 126 -10.39 19.85 -14.23
CA VAL A 126 -11.66 19.40 -14.78
C VAL A 126 -11.37 18.35 -15.85
N TYR A 127 -11.99 17.17 -15.71
CA TYR A 127 -12.02 16.17 -16.78
C TYR A 127 -13.17 16.49 -17.75
N ARG A 128 -12.96 16.20 -19.03
CA ARG A 128 -14.06 16.08 -20.00
C ARG A 128 -14.18 14.61 -20.41
N VAL A 129 -15.40 14.10 -20.46
CA VAL A 129 -15.65 12.69 -20.76
C VAL A 129 -16.62 12.61 -21.92
N ASP A 130 -16.18 12.05 -23.05
CA ASP A 130 -17.04 11.78 -24.19
C ASP A 130 -17.44 10.30 -24.15
N LEU A 131 -18.74 10.04 -24.21
CA LEU A 131 -19.35 8.72 -24.08
C LEU A 131 -20.15 8.38 -25.33
N ARG A 132 -19.99 7.16 -25.85
CA ARG A 132 -20.80 6.62 -26.94
C ARG A 132 -21.29 5.21 -26.62
N TRP A 133 -22.58 4.99 -26.82
CA TRP A 133 -23.23 3.69 -26.64
C TRP A 133 -23.42 2.98 -27.98
N ARG A 134 -23.59 1.65 -27.93
CA ARG A 134 -23.80 0.79 -29.12
C ARG A 134 -25.09 1.10 -29.87
N ASP A 135 -26.05 1.74 -29.20
CA ASP A 135 -27.32 2.21 -29.78
C ASP A 135 -27.17 3.55 -30.55
N GLY A 136 -25.97 4.14 -30.57
CA GLY A 136 -25.68 5.41 -31.23
C GLY A 136 -25.86 6.65 -30.35
N ARG A 137 -26.35 6.50 -29.12
CA ARG A 137 -26.43 7.59 -28.13
C ARG A 137 -25.03 8.11 -27.82
N THR A 138 -24.90 9.42 -27.66
CA THR A 138 -23.69 10.10 -27.22
C THR A 138 -23.98 11.04 -26.07
N ARG A 139 -22.98 11.27 -25.21
CA ARG A 139 -23.05 12.22 -24.10
C ARG A 139 -21.65 12.75 -23.80
N SER A 140 -21.53 14.06 -23.62
CA SER A 140 -20.29 14.69 -23.14
C SER A 140 -20.53 15.24 -21.74
N ASP A 141 -19.73 14.78 -20.78
CA ASP A 141 -19.80 15.15 -19.39
C ASP A 141 -18.58 16.00 -18.99
N THR A 142 -18.79 16.91 -18.03
CA THR A 142 -17.72 17.67 -17.39
C THR A 142 -17.62 17.24 -15.93
N VAL A 143 -16.44 16.78 -15.49
CA VAL A 143 -16.23 16.29 -14.12
C VAL A 143 -15.18 17.15 -13.42
N LEU A 144 -15.65 18.03 -12.53
CA LEU A 144 -14.78 18.83 -11.67
C LEU A 144 -14.04 17.92 -10.68
N ALA A 145 -12.73 18.13 -10.56
CA ALA A 145 -11.86 17.52 -9.56
C ALA A 145 -11.27 18.60 -8.65
N PRO A 146 -12.00 19.02 -7.60
CA PRO A 146 -11.57 20.15 -6.79
C PRO A 146 -10.27 19.87 -6.07
N ASN A 147 -9.26 20.70 -6.33
CA ASN A 147 -7.96 20.64 -5.69
C ASN A 147 -7.56 22.03 -5.18
N ARG A 148 -6.66 22.06 -4.19
CA ARG A 148 -6.06 23.28 -3.69
C ARG A 148 -4.55 23.23 -3.88
N VAL A 149 -3.97 24.35 -4.31
CA VAL A 149 -2.52 24.57 -4.24
C VAL A 149 -2.18 25.02 -2.82
N HIS A 150 -1.21 24.38 -2.18
CA HIS A 150 -0.75 24.75 -0.85
C HIS A 150 0.69 24.32 -0.62
N LEU A 151 1.33 24.91 0.40
CA LEU A 151 2.57 24.37 0.95
C LEU A 151 2.26 23.24 1.92
N ASP A 152 3.08 22.21 1.92
CA ASP A 152 3.05 21.17 2.95
C ASP A 152 3.92 21.53 4.16
N PHE A 153 4.04 20.60 5.11
CA PHE A 153 4.86 20.78 6.31
C PHE A 153 6.36 20.81 6.01
N LEU A 154 6.82 20.40 4.83
CA LEU A 154 8.22 20.52 4.40
C LEU A 154 8.50 21.81 3.62
N GLY A 155 7.46 22.58 3.28
CA GLY A 155 7.56 23.79 2.44
C GLY A 155 7.45 23.51 0.94
N GLU A 156 7.09 22.29 0.54
CA GLU A 156 6.90 21.90 -0.85
C GLU A 156 5.52 22.31 -1.35
N THR A 157 5.44 22.77 -2.60
CA THR A 157 4.16 23.13 -3.22
C THR A 157 3.44 21.88 -3.71
N LEU A 158 2.22 21.65 -3.22
CA LEU A 158 1.39 20.51 -3.55
C LEU A 158 0.04 20.92 -4.14
N LEU A 159 -0.51 20.04 -4.97
CA LEU A 159 -1.89 20.10 -5.47
C LEU A 159 -2.70 18.92 -4.90
N SER A 160 -3.50 19.18 -3.87
CA SER A 160 -4.22 18.14 -3.13
C SER A 160 -5.74 18.27 -3.28
N PRO A 161 -6.50 17.17 -3.29
CA PRO A 161 -7.96 17.21 -3.36
C PRO A 161 -8.54 17.95 -2.14
N THR A 162 -9.67 18.62 -2.34
CA THR A 162 -10.31 19.44 -1.30
C THR A 162 -11.83 19.40 -1.41
N ALA A 163 -12.53 19.70 -0.32
CA ALA A 163 -13.97 19.88 -0.40
C ALA A 163 -14.34 21.20 -1.10
N TRP A 164 -15.41 21.15 -1.89
CA TRP A 164 -15.88 22.28 -2.71
C TRP A 164 -17.38 22.39 -2.64
N LEU A 165 -17.89 23.62 -2.49
CA LEU A 165 -19.32 23.89 -2.44
C LEU A 165 -19.65 24.98 -3.44
N ARG A 166 -20.68 24.74 -4.25
CA ARG A 166 -21.31 25.69 -5.16
C ARG A 166 -22.78 25.81 -4.81
N VAL A 167 -23.23 27.03 -4.56
CA VAL A 167 -24.62 27.37 -4.24
C VAL A 167 -25.14 28.39 -5.23
N THR A 168 -26.29 28.10 -5.84
CA THR A 168 -26.99 29.01 -6.74
C THR A 168 -28.37 29.29 -6.19
N ARG A 169 -28.64 30.53 -5.79
CA ARG A 169 -29.98 30.98 -5.40
C ARG A 169 -30.73 31.52 -6.63
N PRO A 170 -32.07 31.44 -6.65
CA PRO A 170 -32.85 32.01 -7.76
C PRO A 170 -32.53 33.49 -7.96
N GLY A 171 -32.19 33.88 -9.19
CA GLY A 171 -31.87 35.27 -9.54
C GLY A 171 -30.47 35.75 -9.11
N GLU A 172 -29.65 34.90 -8.49
CA GLU A 172 -28.27 35.24 -8.07
C GLU A 172 -27.23 34.45 -8.89
N MET A 173 -26.02 35.01 -9.00
CA MET A 173 -24.86 34.26 -9.50
C MET A 173 -24.48 33.14 -8.53
N ALA A 174 -23.96 32.04 -9.09
CA ALA A 174 -23.47 30.94 -8.27
C ALA A 174 -22.29 31.41 -7.39
N GLN A 175 -22.39 31.17 -6.09
CA GLN A 175 -21.28 31.35 -5.15
C GLN A 175 -20.60 30.01 -4.98
N GLU A 176 -19.31 29.95 -5.25
CA GLU A 176 -18.54 28.72 -5.08
C GLU A 176 -17.19 28.94 -4.43
N GLY A 177 -16.68 27.90 -3.80
CA GLY A 177 -15.32 27.92 -3.28
C GLY A 177 -14.99 26.70 -2.44
N ARG A 178 -13.71 26.64 -2.10
CA ARG A 178 -13.17 25.65 -1.17
C ARG A 178 -13.89 25.73 0.19
N ARG A 179 -14.04 24.58 0.84
CA ARG A 179 -14.30 24.45 2.28
C ARG A 179 -13.30 23.45 2.86
N GLU A 180 -12.76 23.73 4.04
CA GLU A 180 -11.95 22.70 4.73
C GLU A 180 -12.89 21.59 5.22
N SER A 181 -12.63 20.36 4.76
CA SER A 181 -13.35 19.17 5.24
C SER A 181 -12.81 18.66 6.58
N GLU A 182 -13.60 17.84 7.28
CA GLU A 182 -13.12 17.08 8.44
C GLU A 182 -11.94 16.17 8.10
N HIS A 183 -11.87 15.66 6.86
CA HIS A 183 -10.77 14.85 6.36
C HIS A 183 -9.47 15.67 6.28
N GLU A 184 -9.53 16.87 5.72
CA GLU A 184 -8.39 17.81 5.68
C GLU A 184 -7.97 18.28 7.08
N ALA A 185 -8.95 18.63 7.93
CA ALA A 185 -8.69 19.11 9.28
C ALA A 185 -8.06 18.03 10.18
N LEU A 186 -8.45 16.75 10.02
CA LEU A 186 -7.83 15.61 10.70
C LEU A 186 -6.33 15.53 10.37
N PHE A 187 -5.99 15.48 9.08
CA PHE A 187 -4.60 15.39 8.63
C PHE A 187 -3.77 16.57 9.16
N ARG A 188 -4.26 17.80 8.95
CA ARG A 188 -3.58 19.02 9.38
C ARG A 188 -3.32 19.05 10.89
N GLN A 189 -4.34 18.72 11.70
CA GLN A 189 -4.20 18.74 13.17
C GLN A 189 -3.26 17.64 13.67
N ALA A 190 -3.27 16.47 13.04
CA ALA A 190 -2.35 15.39 13.41
C ALA A 190 -0.89 15.74 13.15
N VAL A 191 -0.58 16.23 11.94
CA VAL A 191 0.78 16.67 11.58
C VAL A 191 1.23 17.81 12.50
N ALA A 192 0.40 18.84 12.69
CA ALA A 192 0.73 19.97 13.57
C ALA A 192 0.97 19.56 15.03
N ALA A 193 0.18 18.63 15.58
CA ALA A 193 0.36 18.13 16.94
C ALA A 193 1.69 17.39 17.12
N VAL A 194 2.11 16.60 16.13
CA VAL A 194 3.40 15.90 16.16
C VAL A 194 4.56 16.87 15.92
N GLU A 195 4.42 17.82 15.01
CA GLU A 195 5.43 18.84 14.71
C GLU A 195 5.74 19.73 15.93
N SER A 196 4.70 20.14 16.65
CA SER A 196 4.82 21.03 17.81
C SER A 196 5.23 20.34 19.11
N HIS A 197 5.29 19.01 19.14
CA HIS A 197 5.69 18.27 20.32
C HIS A 197 7.21 18.36 20.56
N ASP A 198 7.60 18.51 21.82
CA ASP A 198 9.00 18.54 22.23
C ASP A 198 9.56 17.11 22.30
N TRP A 199 10.11 16.64 21.19
CA TRP A 199 10.75 15.33 21.10
C TRP A 199 12.17 15.35 21.70
N PRO A 200 12.68 14.20 22.17
CA PRO A 200 14.09 14.04 22.50
C PRO A 200 15.01 14.42 21.32
N VAL A 201 16.28 14.66 21.62
CA VAL A 201 17.32 14.97 20.62
C VAL A 201 17.71 13.73 19.82
N GLU A 202 17.85 12.59 20.50
CA GLU A 202 18.35 11.34 19.92
C GLU A 202 17.23 10.38 19.53
N GLU A 203 17.50 9.57 18.50
CA GLU A 203 16.64 8.48 18.06
C GLU A 203 16.82 7.21 18.93
N PRO A 204 15.76 6.40 19.13
CA PRO A 204 14.37 6.67 18.74
C PRO A 204 13.71 7.70 19.67
N TYR A 205 12.90 8.58 19.08
CA TYR A 205 12.21 9.66 19.81
C TYR A 205 11.07 9.15 20.71
N PHE A 206 10.52 7.98 20.38
CA PHE A 206 9.45 7.31 21.11
C PHE A 206 9.48 5.80 20.85
N GLU A 207 8.81 5.03 21.72
CA GLU A 207 8.55 3.61 21.47
C GLU A 207 7.39 3.43 20.49
N ARG A 208 6.20 3.95 20.84
CA ARG A 208 5.01 3.94 19.97
C ARG A 208 4.25 5.26 19.99
N LEU A 209 3.97 5.77 18.80
CA LEU A 209 3.08 6.91 18.56
C LEU A 209 1.80 6.41 17.89
N GLU A 210 0.72 6.29 18.65
CA GLU A 210 -0.57 5.82 18.15
C GLU A 210 -1.47 7.00 17.79
N LEU A 211 -2.04 6.99 16.58
CA LEU A 211 -3.05 7.94 16.11
C LEU A 211 -4.38 7.20 15.95
N ARG A 212 -5.22 7.25 16.99
CA ARG A 212 -6.55 6.65 16.99
C ARG A 212 -7.53 7.59 16.30
N ILE A 213 -8.05 7.17 15.14
CA ILE A 213 -8.96 7.98 14.33
C ILE A 213 -10.26 7.22 14.07
N ASP A 214 -11.38 7.88 14.32
CA ASP A 214 -12.71 7.42 13.91
C ASP A 214 -13.32 8.47 12.99
N MET A 215 -13.51 8.12 11.71
CA MET A 215 -14.01 9.08 10.72
C MET A 215 -14.99 8.45 9.72
N PRO A 216 -15.94 9.23 9.17
CA PRO A 216 -16.70 8.81 8.00
C PRO A 216 -15.76 8.69 6.79
N GLY A 217 -16.26 8.21 5.65
CA GLY A 217 -15.41 8.13 4.48
C GLY A 217 -16.03 7.39 3.31
N ILE A 218 -15.19 7.21 2.29
CA ILE A 218 -15.50 6.48 1.07
C ILE A 218 -14.88 5.09 1.18
N ALA A 219 -15.64 4.09 0.76
CA ALA A 219 -15.15 2.74 0.56
C ALA A 219 -15.86 2.15 -0.66
N TYR A 220 -15.08 1.67 -1.61
CA TYR A 220 -15.57 0.95 -2.77
C TYR A 220 -14.74 -0.32 -2.95
N ALA A 221 -15.47 -1.41 -3.16
CA ALA A 221 -14.98 -2.78 -3.09
C ALA A 221 -15.49 -3.54 -4.33
N PRO A 222 -14.80 -3.43 -5.48
CA PRO A 222 -15.14 -4.23 -6.65
C PRO A 222 -14.79 -5.71 -6.44
N SER A 223 -15.20 -6.55 -7.38
CA SER A 223 -14.88 -7.99 -7.35
C SER A 223 -13.40 -8.28 -7.55
N ARG A 224 -12.66 -7.39 -8.21
CA ARG A 224 -11.20 -7.48 -8.41
C ARG A 224 -10.51 -6.56 -7.40
N GLU A 225 -9.42 -7.03 -6.78
CA GLU A 225 -8.75 -6.27 -5.71
C GLU A 225 -8.15 -4.95 -6.22
N SER A 226 -7.60 -4.95 -7.44
CA SER A 226 -7.02 -3.78 -8.12
C SER A 226 -7.88 -2.52 -8.05
N GLY A 227 -9.22 -2.65 -8.09
CA GLY A 227 -10.10 -1.50 -8.06
C GLY A 227 -10.56 -1.04 -6.66
N TRP A 228 -10.01 -1.62 -5.60
CA TRP A 228 -10.31 -1.23 -4.24
C TRP A 228 -9.88 0.23 -3.98
N MET A 229 -10.73 0.97 -3.27
CA MET A 229 -10.41 2.34 -2.86
C MET A 229 -11.09 2.68 -1.54
N ASN A 230 -10.35 3.32 -0.63
CA ASN A 230 -10.85 3.61 0.69
C ASN A 230 -10.19 4.87 1.27
N SER A 231 -10.97 5.90 1.57
CA SER A 231 -10.41 7.16 2.08
C SER A 231 -9.82 7.03 3.49
N ARG A 232 -10.17 5.97 4.24
CA ARG A 232 -9.58 5.69 5.56
C ARG A 232 -8.21 5.04 5.44
N GLU A 233 -8.03 4.19 4.43
CA GLU A 233 -6.71 3.68 4.05
C GLU A 233 -5.82 4.82 3.59
N ALA A 234 -6.33 5.67 2.69
CA ALA A 234 -5.61 6.86 2.24
C ALA A 234 -5.17 7.77 3.39
N MET A 235 -6.01 7.97 4.42
CA MET A 235 -5.64 8.72 5.64
C MET A 235 -4.57 8.00 6.47
N HIS A 236 -4.64 6.67 6.60
CA HIS A 236 -3.61 5.89 7.29
C HIS A 236 -2.25 6.09 6.60
N GLU A 237 -2.23 5.93 5.28
CA GLU A 237 -1.04 6.06 4.44
C GLU A 237 -0.49 7.49 4.44
N ASP A 238 -1.37 8.50 4.30
CA ASP A 238 -0.99 9.92 4.36
C ASP A 238 -0.29 10.24 5.69
N LEU A 239 -0.91 9.87 6.82
CA LEU A 239 -0.36 10.17 8.14
C LEU A 239 0.92 9.41 8.40
N TYR A 240 0.99 8.12 8.05
CA TYR A 240 2.18 7.33 8.31
C TYR A 240 3.42 7.95 7.67
N PHE A 241 3.38 8.16 6.35
CA PHE A 241 4.52 8.69 5.63
C PHE A 241 4.75 10.18 5.89
N ALA A 242 3.70 10.99 6.11
CA ALA A 242 3.90 12.40 6.46
C ALA A 242 4.66 12.55 7.79
N LEU A 243 4.38 11.70 8.77
CA LEU A 243 5.09 11.72 10.04
C LEU A 243 6.53 11.20 9.91
N LEU A 244 6.78 10.18 9.07
CA LEU A 244 8.15 9.77 8.76
C LEU A 244 8.96 10.88 8.07
N GLU A 245 8.36 11.57 7.11
CA GLU A 245 8.97 12.73 6.44
C GLU A 245 9.29 13.86 7.44
N LEU A 246 8.40 14.12 8.39
CA LEU A 246 8.61 15.09 9.47
C LEU A 246 9.79 14.71 10.38
N PHE A 247 9.88 13.44 10.79
CA PHE A 247 10.99 12.96 11.60
C PHE A 247 12.30 12.88 10.80
N GLN A 248 12.24 12.57 9.51
CA GLN A 248 13.40 12.62 8.62
C GLN A 248 13.98 14.04 8.58
N ARG A 249 13.14 15.05 8.33
CA ARG A 249 13.55 16.46 8.39
C ARG A 249 14.14 16.82 9.75
N ARG A 250 13.51 16.40 10.86
CA ARG A 250 14.02 16.64 12.21
C ARG A 250 15.42 16.07 12.40
N SER A 251 15.68 14.88 11.88
CA SER A 251 16.98 14.22 11.99
C SER A 251 18.09 14.85 11.14
N GLY A 252 17.76 15.79 10.25
CA GLY A 252 18.70 16.42 9.32
C GLY A 252 19.18 15.51 8.18
N ARG A 253 18.61 14.30 8.05
CA ARG A 253 18.92 13.39 6.93
C ARG A 253 18.30 13.90 5.61
N PRO A 254 18.96 13.64 4.47
CA PRO A 254 18.39 13.97 3.17
C PRO A 254 17.11 13.17 2.91
N ALA A 255 16.23 13.73 2.07
CA ALA A 255 15.00 13.05 1.65
C ALA A 255 15.32 11.67 1.03
N GLY A 256 14.55 10.66 1.43
CA GLY A 256 14.74 9.27 0.96
C GLY A 256 15.81 8.46 1.68
N ASP A 257 16.53 9.01 2.67
CA ASP A 257 17.40 8.22 3.55
C ASP A 257 16.57 7.23 4.40
N ARG A 258 16.81 5.92 4.22
CA ARG A 258 16.07 4.82 4.86
C ARG A 258 16.64 4.39 6.21
N ARG A 259 17.62 5.11 6.76
CA ARG A 259 18.24 4.82 8.08
C ARG A 259 17.55 5.50 9.26
N LEU A 260 16.43 6.19 9.03
CA LEU A 260 15.66 6.85 10.07
C LEU A 260 15.12 5.81 11.08
N GLN A 261 15.29 6.06 12.38
CA GLN A 261 14.75 5.21 13.44
C GLN A 261 13.90 6.02 14.42
N PRO A 262 12.72 6.57 14.02
CA PRO A 262 12.00 7.52 14.86
C PRO A 262 11.25 6.86 16.02
N GLY A 263 10.99 5.55 15.94
CA GLY A 263 10.01 4.83 16.75
C GLY A 263 8.81 4.36 15.91
N GLN A 264 7.93 3.55 16.50
CA GLN A 264 6.80 2.95 15.78
C GLN A 264 5.61 3.91 15.65
N VAL A 265 5.40 4.46 14.45
CA VAL A 265 4.22 5.29 14.12
C VAL A 265 3.05 4.39 13.71
N VAL A 266 1.90 4.54 14.38
CA VAL A 266 0.73 3.66 14.18
C VAL A 266 -0.55 4.47 13.98
N PRO A 267 -0.90 4.82 12.73
CA PRO A 267 -2.23 5.31 12.42
C PRO A 267 -3.26 4.17 12.49
N ASP A 268 -4.26 4.29 13.36
CA ASP A 268 -5.37 3.36 13.48
C ASP A 268 -6.67 4.06 13.07
N VAL A 269 -6.92 4.04 11.75
CA VAL A 269 -8.06 4.72 11.13
C VAL A 269 -9.24 3.77 10.97
N ARG A 270 -10.27 3.95 11.80
CA ARG A 270 -11.48 3.14 11.79
C ARG A 270 -12.69 3.91 11.28
N ARG A 271 -13.74 3.15 10.96
CA ARG A 271 -15.02 3.69 10.55
C ARG A 271 -15.71 4.37 11.73
N GLY A 272 -15.88 5.69 11.64
CA GLY A 272 -16.68 6.49 12.56
C GLY A 272 -18.11 6.74 12.06
N ARG A 273 -18.95 7.30 12.94
CA ARG A 273 -20.28 7.85 12.61
C ARG A 273 -20.37 9.27 13.15
N GLY A 274 -20.92 10.18 12.36
CA GLY A 274 -20.99 11.60 12.73
C GLY A 274 -19.62 12.25 12.70
N ASP A 275 -19.35 13.10 13.69
CA ASP A 275 -18.09 13.83 13.82
C ASP A 275 -16.88 12.91 13.86
N ALA A 276 -15.80 13.37 13.22
CA ALA A 276 -14.52 12.71 13.28
C ALA A 276 -13.88 12.89 14.66
N ARG A 277 -13.13 11.87 15.09
CA ARG A 277 -12.34 11.91 16.33
C ARG A 277 -10.89 11.59 16.01
N LEU A 278 -9.97 12.31 16.65
CA LEU A 278 -8.54 12.08 16.57
C LEU A 278 -7.98 12.13 17.99
N ARG A 279 -7.28 11.06 18.36
CA ARG A 279 -6.48 11.01 19.58
C ARG A 279 -5.07 10.54 19.25
N ILE A 280 -4.07 11.31 19.68
CA ILE A 280 -2.66 10.99 19.49
C ILE A 280 -2.05 10.71 20.85
N THR A 281 -1.46 9.52 21.00
CA THR A 281 -0.83 9.10 22.24
C THR A 281 0.55 8.53 22.01
N LYS A 282 1.52 9.02 22.79
CA LYS A 282 2.84 8.41 22.93
C LYS A 282 2.78 7.42 24.09
N LYS A 283 3.18 6.18 23.86
CA LYS A 283 3.12 5.11 24.87
C LYS A 283 4.30 4.15 24.71
N PRO A 284 4.68 3.43 25.79
CA PRO A 284 5.63 2.33 25.64
C PRO A 284 5.05 1.22 24.74
N HIS A 285 5.91 0.35 24.23
CA HIS A 285 5.49 -0.91 23.63
C HIS A 285 4.61 -1.67 24.63
N GLY A 286 3.49 -2.19 24.14
CA GLY A 286 2.59 -2.98 24.98
C GLY A 286 3.32 -4.22 25.50
N ALA A 287 2.90 -4.72 26.68
CA ALA A 287 3.31 -6.06 27.11
C ALA A 287 2.99 -7.06 26.00
N LEU A 288 3.87 -8.04 25.79
CA LEU A 288 3.63 -9.13 24.84
C LEU A 288 2.31 -9.80 25.21
N ALA A 289 1.25 -9.48 24.45
CA ALA A 289 -0.03 -10.15 24.62
C ALA A 289 0.19 -11.64 24.32
N PRO A 290 -0.27 -12.56 25.18
CA PRO A 290 -0.26 -13.97 24.83
C PRO A 290 -1.00 -14.13 23.50
N THR A 291 -0.45 -14.93 22.58
CA THR A 291 -1.13 -15.24 21.33
C THR A 291 -2.45 -15.91 21.69
N VAL A 292 -3.55 -15.15 21.64
CA VAL A 292 -4.87 -15.72 21.85
C VAL A 292 -5.17 -16.57 20.64
N ASP A 293 -5.32 -17.87 20.91
CA ASP A 293 -5.59 -18.88 19.92
C ASP A 293 -6.96 -18.61 19.28
N ALA A 294 -6.95 -18.24 17.99
CA ALA A 294 -8.17 -18.19 17.19
C ALA A 294 -8.46 -19.56 16.52
N SER A 295 -7.71 -20.62 16.83
CA SER A 295 -7.97 -21.96 16.31
C SER A 295 -9.11 -22.66 17.06
N LEU A 296 -10.30 -22.06 16.99
CA LEU A 296 -11.56 -22.81 17.08
C LEU A 296 -12.01 -23.35 15.70
N ALA A 297 -11.11 -23.34 14.70
CA ALA A 297 -11.38 -23.93 13.40
C ALA A 297 -11.08 -25.43 13.40
N ILE A 298 -12.13 -26.24 13.23
CA ILE A 298 -12.13 -27.71 13.28
C ILE A 298 -11.23 -28.38 12.18
N ARG A 299 -10.67 -27.61 11.23
CA ARG A 299 -9.62 -28.06 10.29
C ARG A 299 -8.69 -26.91 9.92
N ILE A 300 -7.39 -27.06 10.19
CA ILE A 300 -6.34 -26.16 9.70
C ILE A 300 -6.03 -26.54 8.24
N PRO A 301 -6.18 -25.62 7.26
CA PRO A 301 -5.82 -25.91 5.88
C PRO A 301 -4.34 -26.32 5.73
N ALA A 302 -4.06 -27.15 4.73
CA ALA A 302 -2.69 -27.38 4.28
C ALA A 302 -2.06 -26.06 3.78
N LEU A 303 -0.74 -25.92 3.90
CA LEU A 303 -0.04 -24.67 3.56
C LEU A 303 -0.28 -24.21 2.12
N ASP A 304 -0.40 -25.15 1.19
CA ASP A 304 -0.68 -24.89 -0.24
C ASP A 304 -2.11 -24.39 -0.52
N ARG A 305 -2.97 -24.37 0.51
CA ARG A 305 -4.35 -23.90 0.45
C ARG A 305 -4.66 -22.86 1.50
N SER A 306 -3.64 -22.20 2.07
CA SER A 306 -3.86 -21.16 3.07
C SER A 306 -4.46 -19.92 2.39
N PRO A 307 -5.70 -19.50 2.70
CA PRO A 307 -6.32 -18.36 2.04
C PRO A 307 -5.89 -17.02 2.65
N SER A 308 -5.05 -17.02 3.67
CA SER A 308 -4.70 -15.82 4.42
C SER A 308 -3.33 -15.97 5.09
N PRO A 309 -2.76 -14.86 5.62
CA PRO A 309 -1.53 -14.90 6.40
C PRO A 309 -1.62 -15.85 7.59
N LEU A 310 -0.52 -16.54 7.89
CA LEU A 310 -0.47 -17.51 8.99
C LEU A 310 -0.38 -16.82 10.35
N THR A 311 -0.89 -17.48 11.39
CA THR A 311 -0.63 -17.04 12.77
C THR A 311 0.82 -17.34 13.17
N PRO A 312 1.44 -16.57 14.09
CA PRO A 312 2.78 -16.85 14.60
C PRO A 312 2.98 -18.29 15.10
N ASP A 313 1.99 -18.86 15.80
CA ASP A 313 2.07 -20.24 16.30
C ASP A 313 2.07 -21.27 15.17
N ARG A 314 1.25 -21.07 14.14
CA ARG A 314 1.27 -21.90 12.92
C ARG A 314 2.61 -21.81 12.20
N ILE A 315 3.19 -20.61 12.07
CA ILE A 315 4.51 -20.41 11.45
C ILE A 315 5.57 -21.19 12.23
N ARG A 316 5.55 -21.10 13.56
CA ARG A 316 6.46 -21.84 14.44
C ARG A 316 6.30 -23.35 14.29
N GLN A 317 5.07 -23.87 14.28
CA GLN A 317 4.79 -25.30 14.07
C GLN A 317 5.33 -25.81 12.72
N GLU A 318 5.13 -25.04 11.65
CA GLU A 318 5.61 -25.42 10.31
C GLU A 318 7.13 -25.36 10.22
N LEU A 319 7.75 -24.37 10.88
CA LEU A 319 9.21 -24.29 10.99
C LEU A 319 9.80 -25.45 11.81
N GLU A 320 9.13 -25.86 12.89
CA GLU A 320 9.52 -27.01 13.74
C GLU A 320 9.58 -28.33 12.95
N SER A 321 8.80 -28.47 11.87
CA SER A 321 8.79 -29.65 11.00
C SER A 321 10.05 -29.81 10.13
N ILE A 322 10.83 -28.74 9.95
CA ILE A 322 12.05 -28.73 9.14
C ILE A 322 13.24 -29.07 10.05
N SER A 323 13.96 -30.17 9.78
CA SER A 323 15.16 -30.55 10.54
C SER A 323 16.30 -29.53 10.36
N GLY A 324 17.20 -29.43 11.35
CA GLY A 324 18.38 -28.57 11.23
C GLY A 324 18.76 -27.86 12.52
N GLN A 325 19.83 -27.10 12.45
CA GLN A 325 20.32 -26.28 13.54
C GLN A 325 19.43 -25.04 13.71
N ARG A 326 18.79 -24.89 14.86
CA ARG A 326 17.95 -23.73 15.18
C ARG A 326 18.82 -22.54 15.58
N PHE A 327 18.41 -21.35 15.17
CA PHE A 327 18.96 -20.09 15.65
C PHE A 327 17.82 -19.09 15.89
N LYS A 328 18.12 -18.02 16.64
CA LYS A 328 17.13 -17.00 16.98
C LYS A 328 17.79 -15.65 17.20
N ALA A 329 17.01 -14.60 16.99
CA ALA A 329 17.29 -13.25 17.48
C ALA A 329 16.09 -12.71 18.27
N THR A 330 16.24 -11.52 18.84
CA THR A 330 15.17 -10.84 19.58
C THR A 330 14.85 -9.50 18.92
N SER A 331 13.58 -9.27 18.61
CA SER A 331 13.09 -8.02 18.05
C SER A 331 13.12 -6.88 19.07
N ARG A 332 12.86 -5.66 18.61
CA ARG A 332 12.83 -4.49 19.50
C ARG A 332 11.74 -4.59 20.58
N GLU A 333 10.58 -5.19 20.31
CA GLU A 333 9.53 -5.45 21.31
C GLU A 333 9.72 -6.77 22.09
N GLY A 334 10.85 -7.46 21.92
CA GLY A 334 11.16 -8.68 22.66
C GLY A 334 10.58 -9.98 22.06
N ARG A 335 10.07 -9.94 20.83
CA ARG A 335 9.60 -11.14 20.11
C ARG A 335 10.77 -11.92 19.54
N VAL A 336 10.62 -13.24 19.49
CA VAL A 336 11.66 -14.10 18.92
C VAL A 336 11.57 -14.08 17.40
N VAL A 337 12.70 -13.82 16.74
CA VAL A 337 12.89 -14.10 15.31
C VAL A 337 13.40 -15.53 15.21
N HIS A 338 12.62 -16.43 14.62
CA HIS A 338 12.96 -17.84 14.54
C HIS A 338 13.67 -18.17 13.22
N GLY A 339 14.76 -18.94 13.28
CA GLY A 339 15.43 -19.46 12.08
C GLY A 339 15.90 -20.90 12.21
N VAL A 340 16.13 -21.54 11.07
CA VAL A 340 16.73 -22.88 10.96
C VAL A 340 17.73 -22.93 9.83
N HIS A 341 18.89 -23.51 10.09
CA HIS A 341 19.84 -23.94 9.07
C HIS A 341 19.70 -25.44 8.87
N HIS A 342 19.22 -25.83 7.69
CA HIS A 342 19.13 -27.21 7.25
C HIS A 342 20.37 -27.55 6.41
N PRO A 343 21.37 -28.28 6.97
CA PRO A 343 22.52 -28.71 6.20
C PRO A 343 22.10 -29.74 5.14
N GLY A 344 22.75 -29.70 3.98
CA GLY A 344 22.42 -30.59 2.87
C GLY A 344 23.45 -30.53 1.74
N ALA A 345 23.10 -31.10 0.60
CA ALA A 345 23.89 -31.08 -0.62
C ALA A 345 23.73 -29.75 -1.38
N GLY A 346 24.73 -29.44 -2.21
CA GLY A 346 24.72 -28.28 -3.09
C GLY A 346 25.08 -26.95 -2.40
N PRO A 347 25.09 -25.84 -3.17
CA PRO A 347 25.36 -24.52 -2.64
C PRO A 347 24.27 -24.06 -1.67
N ALA A 348 24.66 -23.40 -0.59
CA ALA A 348 23.73 -22.90 0.41
C ALA A 348 22.96 -21.67 -0.07
N VAL A 349 21.68 -21.59 0.30
CA VAL A 349 20.80 -20.43 0.06
C VAL A 349 20.22 -19.93 1.38
N LEU A 350 20.21 -18.61 1.58
CA LEU A 350 19.40 -17.99 2.63
C LEU A 350 18.03 -17.65 2.04
N ILE A 351 16.96 -18.11 2.68
CA ILE A 351 15.57 -17.85 2.30
C ILE A 351 14.93 -17.04 3.41
N THR A 352 14.39 -15.86 3.09
CA THR A 352 13.69 -15.05 4.08
C THR A 352 12.35 -14.51 3.57
N GLY A 353 11.48 -14.16 4.51
CA GLY A 353 10.19 -13.54 4.23
C GLY A 353 9.77 -12.58 5.35
N ALA A 354 8.81 -11.72 5.05
CA ALA A 354 8.29 -10.71 5.98
C ALA A 354 9.40 -9.86 6.64
N GLN A 355 10.42 -9.47 5.86
CA GLN A 355 11.28 -8.34 6.21
C GLN A 355 10.42 -7.08 6.33
N HIS A 356 9.55 -6.86 5.35
CA HIS A 356 8.40 -5.97 5.47
C HIS A 356 7.20 -6.81 5.89
N ALA A 357 6.65 -6.53 7.07
CA ALA A 357 5.79 -7.53 7.70
C ALA A 357 4.33 -7.53 7.20
N ASN A 358 3.93 -6.50 6.44
CA ASN A 358 2.66 -6.44 5.72
C ASN A 358 2.68 -7.23 4.38
N GLU A 359 3.87 -7.64 3.92
CA GLU A 359 4.08 -8.43 2.70
C GLU A 359 4.09 -9.93 3.04
N THR A 360 2.90 -10.53 3.10
CA THR A 360 2.66 -11.75 3.88
C THR A 360 2.72 -13.06 3.09
N SER A 361 2.64 -13.02 1.76
CA SER A 361 2.68 -14.24 0.93
C SER A 361 4.05 -14.92 0.96
N GLY A 362 5.12 -14.14 1.15
CA GLY A 362 6.49 -14.63 1.27
C GLY A 362 6.68 -15.62 2.42
N VAL A 363 5.98 -15.42 3.54
CA VAL A 363 6.04 -16.33 4.70
C VAL A 363 5.60 -17.75 4.33
N VAL A 364 4.45 -17.87 3.68
CA VAL A 364 3.90 -19.16 3.23
C VAL A 364 4.76 -19.74 2.12
N GLY A 365 5.18 -18.89 1.18
CA GLY A 365 6.06 -19.24 0.07
C GLY A 365 7.36 -19.90 0.53
N ALA A 366 8.03 -19.26 1.50
CA ALA A 366 9.28 -19.71 2.10
C ALA A 366 9.13 -21.06 2.83
N LEU A 367 8.12 -21.19 3.69
CA LEU A 367 7.88 -22.43 4.45
C LEU A 367 7.62 -23.62 3.52
N ARG A 368 6.77 -23.44 2.50
CA ARG A 368 6.45 -24.49 1.53
C ARG A 368 7.67 -24.92 0.73
N ALA A 369 8.44 -23.94 0.22
CA ALA A 369 9.67 -24.22 -0.51
C ALA A 369 10.69 -24.95 0.36
N ALA A 370 10.91 -24.48 1.59
CA ALA A 370 11.85 -25.10 2.52
C ALA A 370 11.46 -26.54 2.90
N GLN A 371 10.17 -26.84 3.10
CA GLN A 371 9.71 -28.21 3.31
C GLN A 371 10.01 -29.13 2.11
N GLN A 372 9.87 -28.62 0.89
CA GLN A 372 10.22 -29.37 -0.32
C GLN A 372 11.74 -29.56 -0.45
N LEU A 373 12.52 -28.50 -0.23
CA LEU A 373 13.98 -28.51 -0.27
C LEU A 373 14.60 -29.44 0.78
N ALA A 374 14.03 -29.48 1.98
CA ALA A 374 14.46 -30.40 3.03
C ALA A 374 14.30 -31.87 2.61
N ARG A 375 13.17 -32.23 1.97
CA ARG A 375 12.95 -33.58 1.42
C ARG A 375 13.93 -33.92 0.28
N GLN A 376 14.40 -32.92 -0.45
CA GLN A 376 15.40 -33.06 -1.49
C GLN A 376 16.84 -33.06 -0.95
N GLY A 377 17.02 -32.85 0.36
CA GLY A 377 18.33 -32.81 1.00
C GLY A 377 19.17 -31.57 0.63
N ALA A 378 18.55 -30.43 0.29
CA ALA A 378 19.26 -29.21 -0.05
C ALA A 378 19.85 -28.49 1.17
N ASN A 379 20.92 -27.70 0.96
CA ASN A 379 21.52 -26.84 1.97
C ASN A 379 20.85 -25.46 1.98
N PHE A 380 20.19 -25.06 3.08
CA PHE A 380 19.59 -23.73 3.18
C PHE A 380 19.46 -23.23 4.62
N ALA A 381 19.49 -21.91 4.80
CA ALA A 381 19.00 -21.25 6.00
C ALA A 381 17.64 -20.61 5.73
N LEU A 382 16.72 -20.68 6.68
CA LEU A 382 15.36 -20.15 6.58
C LEU A 382 15.04 -19.22 7.76
N ILE A 383 14.51 -18.04 7.45
CA ILE A 383 13.87 -17.13 8.41
C ILE A 383 12.50 -16.74 7.85
N PRO A 384 11.40 -17.41 8.24
CA PRO A 384 10.11 -17.21 7.60
C PRO A 384 9.49 -15.84 7.91
N VAL A 385 9.83 -15.25 9.07
CA VAL A 385 9.41 -13.90 9.47
C VAL A 385 10.60 -13.18 10.06
N GLU A 386 11.17 -12.23 9.32
CA GLU A 386 12.26 -11.39 9.82
C GLU A 386 11.77 -10.29 10.77
N ASN A 387 10.63 -9.65 10.50
CA ASN A 387 10.08 -8.56 11.33
C ASN A 387 8.83 -9.00 12.12
N PRO A 388 8.97 -9.70 13.26
CA PRO A 388 7.83 -10.20 14.03
C PRO A 388 7.03 -9.10 14.74
N ASP A 389 7.63 -7.93 15.00
CA ASP A 389 6.95 -6.79 15.61
C ASP A 389 5.98 -6.14 14.63
N GLY A 390 6.46 -5.85 13.42
CA GLY A 390 5.62 -5.45 12.30
C GLY A 390 4.54 -6.49 12.02
N TYR A 391 4.87 -7.79 12.07
CA TYR A 391 3.90 -8.85 11.76
C TYR A 391 2.75 -8.88 12.79
N ALA A 392 3.07 -8.65 14.06
CA ALA A 392 2.08 -8.52 15.12
C ALA A 392 1.21 -7.26 14.93
N LEU A 393 1.82 -6.13 14.55
CA LEU A 393 1.10 -4.90 14.24
C LEU A 393 0.16 -5.06 13.04
N HIS A 394 0.64 -5.70 11.96
CA HIS A 394 -0.14 -6.01 10.76
C HIS A 394 -1.41 -6.79 11.12
N ARG A 395 -1.28 -7.84 11.95
CA ARG A 395 -2.42 -8.62 12.45
C ARG A 395 -3.41 -7.77 13.27
N ALA A 396 -2.90 -6.88 14.12
CA ALA A 396 -3.75 -6.00 14.93
C ALA A 396 -4.56 -5.04 14.05
N LEU A 397 -3.95 -4.44 13.04
CA LEU A 397 -4.62 -3.53 12.11
C LEU A 397 -5.60 -4.27 11.18
N CYS A 398 -5.24 -5.48 10.74
CA CYS A 398 -6.12 -6.33 9.95
C CYS A 398 -7.40 -6.75 10.68
N ALA A 399 -7.42 -6.75 12.02
CA ALA A 399 -8.61 -7.12 12.80
C ALA A 399 -9.83 -6.21 12.53
N HIS A 400 -9.60 -4.96 12.09
CA HIS A 400 -10.68 -4.03 11.72
C HIS A 400 -10.62 -3.55 10.27
N SER A 401 -9.47 -3.71 9.61
CA SER A 401 -9.25 -3.26 8.23
C SER A 401 -8.44 -4.31 7.45
N PRO A 402 -8.97 -5.52 7.19
CA PRO A 402 -8.19 -6.64 6.61
C PRO A 402 -7.75 -6.45 5.15
N ARG A 403 -8.21 -5.37 4.51
CA ARG A 403 -7.94 -5.03 3.10
C ARG A 403 -7.23 -3.68 2.97
N HIS A 404 -6.53 -3.22 4.01
CA HIS A 404 -5.71 -2.00 3.95
C HIS A 404 -4.24 -2.37 3.88
N MET A 405 -3.43 -1.59 3.15
CA MET A 405 -2.00 -1.86 2.91
C MET A 405 -1.18 -1.97 4.20
N HIS A 406 -1.55 -1.14 5.19
CA HIS A 406 -0.92 -1.11 6.51
C HIS A 406 0.59 -0.90 6.44
N HIS A 407 1.05 0.09 5.68
CA HIS A 407 2.49 0.41 5.64
C HIS A 407 3.06 0.74 7.03
N ALA A 408 2.22 1.12 8.01
CA ALA A 408 2.62 1.20 9.41
C ALA A 408 3.28 -0.07 9.97
N ALA A 409 2.96 -1.23 9.40
CA ALA A 409 3.50 -2.53 9.76
C ALA A 409 4.63 -3.01 8.82
N ARG A 410 5.01 -2.22 7.81
CA ARG A 410 6.16 -2.50 6.93
C ARG A 410 7.48 -2.42 7.72
N TYR A 411 7.69 -1.31 8.44
CA TYR A 411 8.91 -1.05 9.20
C TYR A 411 8.94 -1.78 10.55
N THR A 412 10.11 -1.85 11.17
CA THR A 412 10.26 -2.49 12.49
C THR A 412 9.69 -1.61 13.60
N ALA A 413 9.73 -2.06 14.86
CA ALA A 413 9.35 -1.23 15.99
C ALA A 413 10.31 -0.05 16.26
N LEU A 414 11.48 0.01 15.62
CA LEU A 414 12.30 1.22 15.56
C LEU A 414 11.77 2.25 14.54
N GLY A 415 10.82 1.87 13.70
CA GLY A 415 10.33 2.67 12.56
C GLY A 415 11.30 2.72 11.38
N ASP A 416 12.27 1.80 11.34
CA ASP A 416 13.31 1.71 10.31
C ASP A 416 13.04 0.62 9.28
N ASP A 417 13.69 0.77 8.13
CA ASP A 417 13.75 -0.27 7.11
C ASP A 417 14.83 -1.29 7.47
N LEU A 418 14.42 -2.52 7.79
CA LEU A 418 15.32 -3.55 8.29
C LEU A 418 16.52 -3.79 7.36
N GLU A 419 16.35 -3.64 6.04
CA GLU A 419 17.42 -3.79 5.06
C GLU A 419 18.54 -2.76 5.23
N TYR A 420 18.21 -1.56 5.68
CA TYR A 420 19.11 -0.41 5.76
C TYR A 420 19.72 -0.20 7.13
N ARG A 421 19.40 -1.05 8.12
CA ARG A 421 20.04 -1.02 9.45
C ARG A 421 21.50 -1.44 9.34
N ASP A 422 22.43 -0.51 9.42
CA ASP A 422 23.87 -0.73 9.17
C ASP A 422 24.75 -0.69 10.44
N ALA A 423 24.15 -0.51 11.62
CA ALA A 423 24.84 -0.49 12.90
C ALA A 423 24.04 -1.19 14.02
N PRO A 424 24.71 -1.71 15.08
CA PRO A 424 24.04 -2.25 16.26
C PRO A 424 23.32 -1.15 17.07
N PRO A 425 22.31 -1.52 17.89
CA PRO A 425 21.82 -2.88 18.14
C PRO A 425 21.09 -3.50 16.94
N TRP A 426 21.44 -4.75 16.61
CA TRP A 426 20.95 -5.41 15.39
C TRP A 426 19.51 -5.93 15.48
N TYR A 427 19.02 -6.24 16.68
CA TYR A 427 17.70 -6.82 16.93
C TYR A 427 17.34 -7.93 15.92
N GLU A 428 16.30 -7.73 15.11
CA GLU A 428 15.82 -8.70 14.13
C GLU A 428 16.89 -9.10 13.11
N ARG A 429 17.74 -8.14 12.71
CA ARG A 429 18.79 -8.34 11.69
C ARG A 429 19.83 -9.37 12.14
N GLU A 430 20.03 -9.55 13.45
CA GLU A 430 20.96 -10.56 13.99
C GLU A 430 20.63 -11.97 13.49
N ALA A 431 19.35 -12.30 13.29
CA ALA A 431 18.97 -13.60 12.75
C ALA A 431 19.48 -13.80 11.33
N ARG A 432 19.44 -12.75 10.49
CA ARG A 432 19.96 -12.79 9.12
C ARG A 432 21.47 -13.02 9.11
N GLU A 433 22.21 -12.25 9.92
CA GLU A 433 23.67 -12.39 10.03
C GLU A 433 24.03 -13.80 10.53
N THR A 434 23.28 -14.33 11.50
CA THR A 434 23.48 -15.70 12.01
C THR A 434 23.19 -16.75 10.94
N GLY A 435 22.09 -16.60 10.19
CA GLY A 435 21.73 -17.51 9.10
C GLY A 435 22.76 -17.54 7.98
N LEU A 436 23.31 -16.37 7.60
CA LEU A 436 24.42 -16.27 6.64
C LEU A 436 25.69 -16.94 7.17
N ALA A 437 26.06 -16.67 8.42
CA ALA A 437 27.27 -17.25 9.03
C ALA A 437 27.21 -18.78 9.15
N LEU A 438 26.05 -19.34 9.52
CA LEU A 438 25.87 -20.79 9.65
C LEU A 438 25.86 -21.50 8.28
N SER A 439 25.21 -20.89 7.28
CA SER A 439 25.00 -21.53 5.98
C SER A 439 26.13 -21.30 4.98
N GLY A 440 26.84 -20.17 5.07
CA GLY A 440 27.78 -19.74 4.04
C GLY A 440 27.10 -19.42 2.70
N ALA A 441 25.82 -19.04 2.73
CA ALA A 441 25.02 -18.85 1.52
C ALA A 441 25.60 -17.81 0.56
N ALA A 442 25.68 -18.16 -0.73
CA ALA A 442 26.09 -17.25 -1.80
C ALA A 442 24.90 -16.53 -2.47
N LEU A 443 23.68 -16.98 -2.16
CA LEU A 443 22.42 -16.41 -2.64
C LEU A 443 21.50 -16.16 -1.45
N HIS A 444 20.93 -14.96 -1.39
CA HIS A 444 19.78 -14.64 -0.54
C HIS A 444 18.53 -14.47 -1.40
N VAL A 445 17.54 -15.32 -1.19
CA VAL A 445 16.20 -15.20 -1.76
C VAL A 445 15.31 -14.51 -0.72
N ASN A 446 15.03 -13.23 -0.94
CA ASN A 446 14.25 -12.37 -0.05
C ASN A 446 12.85 -12.17 -0.62
N LEU A 447 11.84 -12.77 0.01
CA LEU A 447 10.48 -12.79 -0.52
C LEU A 447 9.70 -11.58 -0.03
N HIS A 448 9.31 -10.73 -0.97
CA HIS A 448 8.63 -9.47 -0.75
C HIS A 448 7.28 -9.42 -1.47
N GLY A 449 6.57 -8.33 -1.20
CA GLY A 449 5.35 -7.96 -1.87
C GLY A 449 5.16 -6.46 -1.90
N TYR A 450 4.04 -6.02 -2.45
CA TYR A 450 3.75 -4.59 -2.58
C TYR A 450 2.24 -4.37 -2.74
N PRO A 451 1.75 -3.11 -2.81
CA PRO A 451 0.33 -2.81 -2.93
C PRO A 451 -0.40 -3.58 -4.03
N ALA A 452 -1.51 -4.24 -3.68
CA ALA A 452 -2.36 -4.97 -4.62
C ALA A 452 -3.38 -4.11 -5.38
N HIS A 453 -3.55 -2.87 -4.94
CA HIS A 453 -4.39 -1.83 -5.52
C HIS A 453 -3.70 -0.48 -5.41
N GLU A 454 -4.35 0.58 -5.89
CA GLU A 454 -3.77 1.92 -5.93
C GLU A 454 -3.38 2.43 -4.54
N TRP A 455 -2.10 2.74 -4.37
CA TRP A 455 -1.59 3.40 -3.19
C TRP A 455 -1.75 4.92 -3.32
N THR A 456 -2.76 5.47 -2.66
CA THR A 456 -3.04 6.92 -2.70
C THR A 456 -2.58 7.62 -1.44
N ARG A 457 -1.98 8.79 -1.60
CA ARG A 457 -1.68 9.74 -0.53
C ARG A 457 -2.23 11.13 -0.88
N PRO A 458 -3.56 11.35 -0.73
CA PRO A 458 -4.24 12.60 -1.10
C PRO A 458 -3.49 13.87 -0.72
N PHE A 459 -2.97 13.95 0.51
CA PHE A 459 -2.36 15.17 1.03
C PHE A 459 -0.85 15.28 0.78
N SER A 460 -0.26 14.34 0.05
CA SER A 460 1.06 14.46 -0.58
C SER A 460 1.00 14.89 -2.06
N GLY A 461 -0.16 15.40 -2.51
CA GLY A 461 -0.41 15.69 -3.93
C GLY A 461 -1.00 14.50 -4.69
N TYR A 462 -1.72 13.62 -3.99
CA TYR A 462 -2.33 12.37 -4.45
C TYR A 462 -1.36 11.20 -4.69
N VAL A 463 -0.23 11.46 -5.31
CA VAL A 463 0.79 10.44 -5.62
C VAL A 463 1.72 10.25 -4.41
N PRO A 464 2.04 9.01 -3.99
CA PRO A 464 2.92 8.78 -2.85
C PRO A 464 4.35 9.26 -3.14
N ARG A 465 4.71 10.43 -2.56
CA ARG A 465 6.04 11.05 -2.68
C ARG A 465 7.17 10.03 -2.43
N GLY A 466 8.11 9.93 -3.35
CA GLY A 466 9.28 9.02 -3.26
C GLY A 466 8.97 7.56 -3.57
N PHE A 467 7.70 7.22 -3.80
CA PHE A 467 7.23 5.88 -4.13
C PHE A 467 6.30 5.89 -5.34
N GLU A 468 6.42 6.88 -6.23
CA GLU A 468 5.56 7.09 -7.39
C GLU A 468 5.46 5.84 -8.27
N ALA A 469 6.60 5.13 -8.43
CA ALA A 469 6.66 3.89 -9.20
C ALA A 469 5.85 2.73 -8.59
N TRP A 470 5.57 2.76 -7.29
CA TRP A 470 4.85 1.71 -6.54
C TRP A 470 3.36 1.99 -6.38
N MET A 471 2.90 3.14 -6.89
CA MET A 471 1.51 3.58 -6.76
C MET A 471 0.51 2.59 -7.35
N LEU A 472 0.83 1.97 -8.50
CA LEU A 472 -0.07 1.08 -9.22
C LEU A 472 0.49 -0.35 -9.29
N PRO A 473 -0.36 -1.38 -9.12
CA PRO A 473 0.03 -2.76 -9.32
C PRO A 473 0.38 -3.02 -10.80
N LYS A 474 1.43 -3.82 -11.00
CA LYS A 474 2.07 -4.08 -12.31
C LYS A 474 2.46 -5.53 -12.53
N GLY A 475 1.89 -6.42 -11.72
CA GLY A 475 2.14 -7.87 -11.78
C GLY A 475 3.28 -8.31 -10.86
N PHE A 476 3.61 -9.58 -10.92
CA PHE A 476 4.75 -10.16 -10.22
C PHE A 476 6.06 -9.81 -10.95
N PHE A 477 7.06 -9.34 -10.21
CA PHE A 477 8.36 -9.02 -10.77
C PHE A 477 9.51 -9.38 -9.84
N LEU A 478 10.71 -9.39 -10.40
CA LEU A 478 11.95 -9.77 -9.72
C LEU A 478 12.94 -8.61 -9.69
N ILE A 479 13.66 -8.46 -8.60
CA ILE A 479 14.82 -7.60 -8.48
C ILE A 479 16.02 -8.47 -8.12
N LEU A 480 17.00 -8.54 -9.01
CA LEU A 480 18.23 -9.28 -8.78
C LEU A 480 19.39 -8.32 -8.58
N ARG A 481 19.93 -8.33 -7.37
CA ARG A 481 21.13 -7.56 -7.01
C ARG A 481 22.34 -8.48 -7.02
N HIS A 482 23.47 -7.99 -7.53
CA HIS A 482 24.71 -8.76 -7.56
C HIS A 482 25.93 -7.90 -7.20
N HIS A 483 26.98 -8.52 -6.69
CA HIS A 483 28.27 -7.85 -6.52
C HIS A 483 29.02 -7.71 -7.84
N ALA A 484 30.05 -6.85 -7.86
CA ALA A 484 30.96 -6.74 -8.98
C ALA A 484 31.54 -8.11 -9.38
N GLY A 485 31.57 -8.40 -10.69
CA GLY A 485 32.04 -9.68 -11.24
C GLY A 485 31.01 -10.83 -11.22
N TRP A 486 29.81 -10.61 -10.70
CA TRP A 486 28.73 -11.62 -10.67
C TRP A 486 27.64 -11.41 -11.73
N GLY A 487 27.79 -10.42 -12.62
CA GLY A 487 26.76 -10.04 -13.60
C GLY A 487 26.28 -11.19 -14.49
N ASP A 488 27.18 -11.98 -15.06
CA ASP A 488 26.80 -13.11 -15.92
C ASP A 488 26.04 -14.19 -15.15
N ARG A 489 26.47 -14.50 -13.92
CA ARG A 489 25.77 -15.45 -13.04
C ARG A 489 24.40 -14.92 -12.63
N ALA A 490 24.30 -13.62 -12.36
CA ALA A 490 23.03 -12.98 -12.07
C ALA A 490 22.08 -13.10 -13.26
N ARG A 491 22.56 -12.81 -14.48
CA ARG A 491 21.76 -12.98 -15.70
C ARG A 491 21.27 -14.41 -15.89
N GLN A 492 22.16 -15.39 -15.75
CA GLN A 492 21.81 -16.82 -15.85
C GLN A 492 20.76 -17.23 -14.80
N LEU A 493 20.91 -16.75 -13.56
CA LEU A 493 19.93 -16.99 -12.49
C LEU A 493 18.56 -16.39 -12.84
N ALA A 494 18.52 -15.13 -13.28
CA ALA A 494 17.29 -14.45 -13.68
C ALA A 494 16.60 -15.16 -14.85
N ASP A 495 17.35 -15.53 -15.89
CA ASP A 495 16.82 -16.23 -17.07
C ASP A 495 16.23 -17.60 -16.69
N HIS A 496 16.91 -18.36 -15.81
CA HIS A 496 16.41 -19.66 -15.32
C HIS A 496 15.14 -19.50 -14.49
N VAL A 497 15.15 -18.61 -13.49
CA VAL A 497 13.98 -18.36 -12.63
C VAL A 497 12.78 -17.92 -13.46
N CYS A 498 12.97 -16.95 -14.37
CA CYS A 498 11.90 -16.50 -15.25
C CYS A 498 11.39 -17.61 -16.18
N SER A 499 12.26 -18.54 -16.61
CA SER A 499 11.83 -19.71 -17.39
C SER A 499 10.92 -20.63 -16.60
N ARG A 500 11.26 -20.95 -15.35
CA ARG A 500 10.42 -21.80 -14.47
C ARG A 500 9.11 -21.11 -14.09
N LEU A 501 9.12 -19.78 -13.95
CA LEU A 501 7.91 -18.99 -13.70
C LEU A 501 7.00 -18.91 -14.93
N ALA A 502 7.55 -18.88 -16.14
CA ALA A 502 6.78 -18.88 -17.38
C ALA A 502 5.92 -20.14 -17.57
N GLU A 503 6.29 -21.26 -16.93
CA GLU A 503 5.49 -22.49 -16.88
C GLU A 503 4.21 -22.34 -16.03
N ARG A 504 4.08 -21.26 -15.24
CA ARG A 504 2.93 -20.98 -14.37
C ARG A 504 1.90 -20.13 -15.10
N SER A 505 0.99 -20.78 -15.83
CA SER A 505 -0.03 -20.11 -16.64
C SER A 505 -0.89 -19.10 -15.87
N LEU A 506 -1.28 -19.40 -14.63
CA LEU A 506 -2.05 -18.48 -13.79
C LEU A 506 -1.27 -17.20 -13.44
N LEU A 507 0.02 -17.32 -13.16
CA LEU A 507 0.91 -16.18 -12.90
C LEU A 507 1.11 -15.34 -14.17
N MET A 508 1.36 -15.99 -15.32
CA MET A 508 1.54 -15.27 -16.58
C MET A 508 0.27 -14.52 -17.00
N ALA A 509 -0.91 -15.14 -16.84
CA ALA A 509 -2.19 -14.48 -17.08
C ALA A 509 -2.43 -13.33 -16.08
N PHE A 510 -2.00 -13.48 -14.82
CA PHE A 510 -2.06 -12.41 -13.83
C PHE A 510 -1.18 -11.21 -14.21
N ASN A 511 0.09 -11.46 -14.57
CA ASN A 511 1.04 -10.44 -15.00
C ASN A 511 0.55 -9.67 -16.22
N ALA A 512 0.08 -10.38 -17.25
CA ALA A 512 -0.43 -9.75 -18.47
C ALA A 512 -1.60 -8.78 -18.19
N ARG A 513 -2.52 -9.17 -17.30
CA ARG A 513 -3.66 -8.30 -16.92
C ARG A 513 -3.22 -7.08 -16.13
N GLN A 514 -2.37 -7.27 -15.11
CA GLN A 514 -1.87 -6.15 -14.30
C GLN A 514 -1.06 -5.17 -15.15
N LEU A 515 -0.22 -5.68 -16.06
CA LEU A 515 0.56 -4.85 -16.97
C LEU A 515 -0.33 -4.06 -17.94
N ALA A 516 -1.37 -4.67 -18.50
CA ALA A 516 -2.32 -3.97 -19.36
C ALA A 516 -3.03 -2.83 -18.60
N SER A 517 -3.45 -3.07 -17.35
CA SER A 517 -4.05 -2.05 -16.49
C SER A 517 -3.06 -0.95 -16.14
N TYR A 518 -1.83 -1.29 -15.75
CA TYR A 518 -0.76 -0.34 -15.47
C TYR A 518 -0.48 0.56 -16.69
N ASN A 519 -0.26 -0.04 -17.86
CA ASN A 519 0.09 0.70 -19.08
C ASN A 519 -1.00 1.69 -19.50
N ALA A 520 -2.28 1.34 -19.30
CA ALA A 520 -3.39 2.23 -19.60
C ALA A 520 -3.41 3.52 -18.75
N HIS A 521 -2.82 3.49 -17.55
CA HIS A 521 -2.89 4.62 -16.58
C HIS A 521 -1.54 5.26 -16.25
N ALA A 522 -0.42 4.56 -16.45
CA ALA A 522 0.93 5.05 -16.13
C ALA A 522 1.86 5.15 -17.35
N GLY A 523 1.48 4.53 -18.49
CA GLY A 523 2.35 4.33 -19.64
C GLY A 523 3.27 3.12 -19.48
N ASP A 524 4.28 3.00 -20.34
CA ASP A 524 5.12 1.80 -20.41
C ASP A 524 5.90 1.52 -19.12
N LEU A 525 6.02 0.23 -18.81
CA LEU A 525 6.76 -0.27 -17.66
C LEU A 525 8.28 -0.04 -17.84
N PRO A 526 8.99 0.49 -16.83
CA PRO A 526 10.42 0.76 -16.93
C PRO A 526 11.32 -0.48 -16.69
N PHE A 527 10.77 -1.70 -16.74
CA PHE A 527 11.50 -2.95 -16.43
C PHE A 527 11.64 -3.84 -17.66
N GLU A 528 12.74 -4.59 -17.76
CA GLU A 528 12.93 -5.64 -18.77
C GLU A 528 11.91 -6.75 -18.55
N LEU A 529 11.28 -7.24 -19.62
CA LEU A 529 10.43 -8.43 -19.56
C LEU A 529 11.24 -9.66 -19.99
N ILE A 530 11.59 -10.51 -19.02
CA ILE A 530 12.23 -11.81 -19.28
C ILE A 530 11.14 -12.88 -19.25
N ARG A 531 10.81 -13.44 -20.42
CA ARG A 531 9.79 -14.50 -20.56
C ARG A 531 8.43 -14.14 -19.92
N GLY A 532 8.03 -12.86 -19.99
CA GLY A 532 6.76 -12.38 -19.44
C GLY A 532 6.78 -12.00 -17.95
N THR A 533 7.93 -12.12 -17.28
CA THR A 533 8.14 -11.61 -15.92
C THR A 533 8.99 -10.36 -15.97
N ALA A 534 8.54 -9.27 -15.34
CA ALA A 534 9.36 -8.08 -15.22
C ALA A 534 10.56 -8.35 -14.30
N CYS A 535 11.74 -7.91 -14.71
CA CYS A 535 12.98 -8.17 -13.99
C CYS A 535 13.88 -6.93 -14.02
N MET A 536 14.48 -6.60 -12.88
CA MET A 536 15.52 -5.58 -12.77
C MET A 536 16.79 -6.25 -12.27
N ILE A 537 17.89 -6.14 -13.02
CA ILE A 537 19.20 -6.65 -12.62
C ILE A 537 20.13 -5.45 -12.38
N SER A 538 20.76 -5.40 -11.22
CA SER A 538 21.61 -4.28 -10.84
C SER A 538 22.83 -4.71 -10.03
N GLU A 539 24.00 -4.16 -10.36
CA GLU A 539 25.20 -4.28 -9.52
C GLU A 539 25.05 -3.41 -8.26
N VAL A 540 25.46 -3.94 -7.11
CA VAL A 540 25.45 -3.25 -5.82
C VAL A 540 26.76 -3.52 -5.07
N ASN A 541 27.18 -2.54 -4.27
CA ASN A 541 28.28 -2.69 -3.32
C ASN A 541 27.73 -2.58 -1.90
N ARG A 542 27.27 -3.70 -1.35
CA ARG A 542 26.68 -3.77 -0.01
C ARG A 542 27.10 -5.05 0.71
N PRO A 543 27.11 -5.08 2.06
CA PRO A 543 27.36 -6.30 2.80
C PRO A 543 26.31 -7.38 2.48
N GLY A 544 26.73 -8.65 2.55
CA GLY A 544 25.86 -9.81 2.34
C GLY A 544 26.34 -10.73 1.23
N PRO A 545 25.47 -11.65 0.77
CA PRO A 545 25.83 -12.62 -0.25
C PRO A 545 26.01 -11.97 -1.63
N PRO A 546 26.86 -12.54 -2.50
CA PRO A 546 27.12 -12.00 -3.83
C PRO A 546 25.90 -11.87 -4.74
N LEU A 547 24.85 -12.66 -4.49
CA LEU A 547 23.57 -12.59 -5.19
C LEU A 547 22.44 -12.37 -4.18
N THR A 548 21.54 -11.44 -4.47
CA THR A 548 20.26 -11.29 -3.77
C THR A 548 19.12 -11.26 -4.78
N LEU A 549 18.27 -12.29 -4.76
CA LEU A 549 17.02 -12.30 -5.53
C LEU A 549 15.88 -11.84 -4.63
N ILE A 550 15.22 -10.77 -5.03
CA ILE A 550 14.02 -10.23 -4.38
C ILE A 550 12.83 -10.50 -5.29
N SER A 551 11.76 -11.07 -4.76
CA SER A 551 10.50 -11.25 -5.47
C SER A 551 9.45 -10.27 -4.98
N GLU A 552 8.65 -9.73 -5.88
CA GLU A 552 7.66 -8.70 -5.58
C GLU A 552 6.29 -9.14 -6.11
N PHE A 553 5.43 -9.65 -5.24
CA PHE A 553 4.04 -9.96 -5.58
C PHE A 553 3.11 -8.85 -5.04
N PRO A 554 2.11 -8.38 -5.80
CA PRO A 554 1.10 -7.44 -5.29
C PRO A 554 0.19 -8.14 -4.27
N ASP A 555 0.66 -8.32 -3.04
CA ASP A 555 0.09 -9.19 -2.00
C ASP A 555 -0.38 -8.46 -0.75
N GLU A 556 -0.04 -7.18 -0.60
CA GLU A 556 -0.60 -6.39 0.47
C GLU A 556 -2.11 -6.35 0.24
N THR A 557 -2.90 -6.76 1.24
CA THR A 557 -4.37 -6.72 1.27
C THR A 557 -5.16 -7.85 0.59
N ILE A 558 -4.51 -8.89 0.05
CA ILE A 558 -5.22 -10.00 -0.62
C ILE A 558 -5.50 -11.20 0.29
N HIS A 559 -6.62 -11.89 0.05
CA HIS A 559 -7.03 -13.14 0.70
C HIS A 559 -7.68 -14.09 -0.33
N GLY A 560 -7.85 -15.36 0.01
CA GLY A 560 -8.45 -16.39 -0.85
C GLY A 560 -7.54 -16.79 -2.00
N ASP A 561 -8.13 -17.07 -3.16
CA ASP A 561 -7.41 -17.56 -4.35
C ASP A 561 -6.27 -16.62 -4.81
N PRO A 562 -6.41 -15.27 -4.78
CA PRO A 562 -5.27 -14.38 -5.04
C PRO A 562 -4.09 -14.60 -4.10
N PHE A 563 -4.34 -14.80 -2.80
CA PHE A 563 -3.28 -15.05 -1.82
C PHE A 563 -2.61 -16.42 -2.03
N ILE A 564 -3.39 -17.42 -2.47
CA ILE A 564 -2.87 -18.73 -2.87
C ILE A 564 -1.94 -18.60 -4.08
N LEU A 565 -2.36 -17.88 -5.12
CA LEU A 565 -1.52 -17.60 -6.29
C LEU A 565 -0.23 -16.85 -5.89
N ALA A 566 -0.32 -15.91 -4.96
CA ALA A 566 0.84 -15.19 -4.45
C ALA A 566 1.85 -16.15 -3.83
N HIS A 567 1.44 -16.94 -2.82
CA HIS A 567 2.38 -17.84 -2.17
C HIS A 567 2.82 -19.02 -3.06
N ASP A 568 2.04 -19.41 -4.07
CA ASP A 568 2.47 -20.34 -5.13
C ASP A 568 3.61 -19.76 -5.97
N SER A 569 3.51 -18.49 -6.33
CA SER A 569 4.54 -17.77 -7.10
C SER A 569 5.82 -17.58 -6.28
N GLN A 570 5.67 -17.27 -4.98
CA GLN A 570 6.78 -17.19 -4.04
C GLN A 570 7.50 -18.54 -3.88
N THR A 571 6.74 -19.63 -3.67
CA THR A 571 7.32 -20.99 -3.59
C THR A 571 8.05 -21.36 -4.88
N ALA A 572 7.45 -21.11 -6.04
CA ALA A 572 8.06 -21.40 -7.34
C ALA A 572 9.38 -20.62 -7.54
N THR A 573 9.41 -19.36 -7.12
CA THR A 573 10.61 -18.51 -7.18
C THR A 573 11.76 -19.11 -6.37
N VAL A 574 11.51 -19.50 -5.11
CA VAL A 574 12.55 -20.10 -4.26
C VAL A 574 13.11 -21.38 -4.87
N LEU A 575 12.22 -22.30 -5.30
CA LEU A 575 12.65 -23.57 -5.87
C LEU A 575 13.47 -23.38 -7.14
N ALA A 576 13.04 -22.48 -8.02
CA ALA A 576 13.75 -22.17 -9.25
C ALA A 576 15.10 -21.48 -8.97
N ALA A 577 15.19 -20.63 -7.95
CA ALA A 577 16.42 -19.94 -7.59
C ALA A 577 17.47 -20.90 -7.00
N VAL A 578 17.04 -21.87 -6.17
CA VAL A 578 17.92 -22.93 -5.65
C VAL A 578 18.40 -23.84 -6.78
N GLU A 579 17.52 -24.24 -7.70
CA GLU A 579 17.88 -24.99 -8.91
C GLU A 579 18.90 -24.23 -9.75
N ALA A 580 18.65 -22.96 -10.04
CA ALA A 580 19.55 -22.10 -10.81
C ALA A 580 20.93 -21.99 -10.15
N LEU A 581 20.98 -21.81 -8.83
CA LEU A 581 22.25 -21.69 -8.11
C LEU A 581 23.09 -22.97 -8.23
N GLY A 582 22.46 -24.14 -8.20
CA GLY A 582 23.12 -25.42 -8.42
C GLY A 582 23.70 -25.59 -9.83
N LEU A 583 23.11 -24.93 -10.84
CA LEU A 583 23.58 -24.96 -12.23
C LEU A 583 24.72 -23.98 -12.50
N ILE A 584 24.72 -22.81 -11.85
CA ILE A 584 25.69 -21.72 -12.11
C ILE A 584 26.89 -21.74 -11.14
N SER A 585 26.80 -22.48 -10.04
CA SER A 585 27.91 -22.68 -9.13
C SER A 585 28.79 -23.82 -9.67
N PRO A 586 30.13 -23.66 -9.71
CA PRO A 586 30.99 -24.78 -10.06
C PRO A 586 30.75 -25.91 -9.05
N ILE A 587 30.49 -27.11 -9.55
CA ILE A 587 30.47 -28.32 -8.73
C ILE A 587 31.92 -28.49 -8.22
N PRO A 588 32.16 -28.50 -6.89
CA PRO A 588 33.50 -28.74 -6.36
C PRO A 588 34.07 -30.09 -6.77
#